data_AF-A0A531MJE3-F1
#
_entry.id   AF-A0A531MJE3-F1
#
_cell.length_a   1.000
_cell.length_b   1.000
_cell.length_c   1.000
_cell.angle_alpha   90.00
_cell.angle_beta   90.00
_cell.angle_gamma   90.00
#
_symmetry.space_group_name_H-M   'P 1'
#
loop_
_entity.id
_entity.type
_entity.pdbx_description
1 polymer ?
#
loop_
_entity_poly.entity_id
_entity_poly.type
_entity_poly.pdbx_seq_one_letter_code
_entity_poly.pdbx_strand_id
1 'polypeptide(L)'
;MADADDVLSAEADDHFHDECGVFGIFGRQDAAAIVTLGLHALQHRGQEAAGIVSYDGTQFHVERHVGLIGDTFTKQRVIDSLQGNRAIGHTRYATTGGA
;
A
#
# COMPACT_ATOMS: atom_id res chain seq x y z
N MET A 1 43.24 9.10 -17.65
CA MET A 1 43.69 9.54 -16.30
C MET A 1 42.41 9.74 -15.53
N ALA A 2 41.93 8.68 -14.88
CA ALA A 2 40.67 8.71 -14.15
C ALA A 2 40.83 9.62 -12.94
N ASP A 3 39.89 10.56 -12.79
CA ASP A 3 39.87 11.52 -11.70
C ASP A 3 39.61 10.76 -10.39
N ALA A 4 40.41 11.05 -9.37
CA ALA A 4 40.41 10.30 -8.10
C ALA A 4 39.15 10.56 -7.25
N ASP A 5 38.23 11.41 -7.73
CA ASP A 5 36.95 11.71 -7.11
C ASP A 5 35.82 10.71 -7.46
N ASP A 6 36.01 9.84 -8.47
CA ASP A 6 34.96 8.89 -8.93
C ASP A 6 34.84 7.61 -8.08
N VAL A 7 35.70 7.44 -7.07
CA VAL A 7 35.80 6.19 -6.28
C VAL A 7 35.15 6.31 -4.89
N LEU A 8 34.62 7.49 -4.52
CA LEU A 8 34.15 7.79 -3.15
C LEU A 8 32.69 8.25 -3.03
N SER A 9 31.76 7.72 -3.84
CA SER A 9 30.32 7.99 -3.62
C SER A 9 29.43 6.75 -3.45
N ALA A 10 30.00 5.60 -3.07
CA ALA A 10 29.21 4.45 -2.63
C ALA A 10 28.68 4.61 -1.18
N GLU A 11 28.45 5.84 -0.74
CA GLU A 11 27.53 6.09 0.37
C GLU A 11 26.14 5.83 -0.20
N ALA A 12 25.44 4.82 0.30
CA ALA A 12 24.05 4.62 -0.07
C ALA A 12 23.32 5.96 0.13
N ASP A 13 22.73 6.49 -0.93
CA ASP A 13 22.05 7.78 -0.93
C ASP A 13 21.02 7.80 0.23
N ASP A 14 21.34 8.49 1.33
CA ASP A 14 20.48 8.64 2.52
C ASP A 14 19.38 9.68 2.26
N HIS A 15 18.91 9.75 1.01
CA HIS A 15 17.74 10.51 0.64
C HIS A 15 16.48 9.72 0.94
N PHE A 16 15.40 10.48 1.17
CA PHE A 16 14.08 9.92 1.39
C PHE A 16 13.57 9.24 0.12
N HIS A 17 13.66 7.91 0.08
CA HIS A 17 13.06 7.10 -0.97
C HIS A 17 11.58 6.84 -0.64
N ASP A 18 10.72 7.57 -1.33
CA ASP A 18 9.29 7.36 -1.29
C ASP A 18 8.92 6.04 -1.99
N GLU A 19 8.77 5.00 -1.19
CA GLU A 19 8.41 3.66 -1.63
C GLU A 19 6.97 3.34 -1.22
N CYS A 20 6.27 2.55 -2.02
CA CYS A 20 4.90 2.12 -1.72
C CYS A 20 4.79 1.38 -0.38
N GLY A 21 3.62 1.42 0.26
CA GLY A 21 3.32 0.65 1.47
C GLY A 21 2.52 -0.61 1.15
N VAL A 22 2.80 -1.72 1.85
CA VAL A 22 2.02 -2.97 1.77
C VAL A 22 1.69 -3.47 3.16
N PHE A 23 0.46 -3.95 3.35
CA PHE A 23 0.02 -4.54 4.61
C PHE A 23 -0.91 -5.73 4.37
N GLY A 24 -0.81 -6.78 5.18
CA GLY A 24 -1.63 -7.99 5.01
C GLY A 24 -1.97 -8.68 6.32
N ILE A 25 -3.12 -9.36 6.33
CA ILE A 25 -3.65 -10.12 7.47
C ILE A 25 -4.15 -11.48 6.97
N PHE A 26 -3.96 -12.51 7.80
CA PHE A 26 -4.41 -13.87 7.54
C PHE A 26 -5.12 -14.44 8.78
N GLY A 27 -6.24 -15.16 8.55
CA GLY A 27 -6.93 -15.92 9.58
C GLY A 27 -7.88 -15.12 10.48
N ARG A 28 -8.35 -13.94 10.03
CA ARG A 28 -9.22 -13.07 10.82
C ARG A 28 -10.44 -12.61 10.02
N GLN A 29 -11.64 -12.72 10.58
CA GLN A 29 -12.89 -12.35 9.89
C GLN A 29 -12.97 -10.85 9.51
N ASP A 30 -12.27 -9.99 10.24
CA ASP A 30 -12.19 -8.54 10.01
C ASP A 30 -10.94 -8.14 9.21
N ALA A 31 -10.38 -9.07 8.41
CA ALA A 31 -9.10 -8.87 7.72
C ALA A 31 -9.04 -7.57 6.92
N ALA A 32 -10.08 -7.26 6.13
CA ALA A 32 -10.12 -6.04 5.33
C ALA A 32 -10.10 -4.76 6.19
N ALA A 33 -10.83 -4.73 7.30
CA ALA A 33 -10.86 -3.58 8.20
C ALA A 33 -9.49 -3.33 8.86
N ILE A 34 -8.79 -4.41 9.26
CA ILE A 34 -7.45 -4.30 9.83
C ILE A 34 -6.44 -3.88 8.77
N VAL A 35 -6.55 -4.41 7.54
CA VAL A 35 -5.71 -3.95 6.43
C VAL A 35 -5.92 -2.46 6.17
N THR A 36 -7.16 -1.96 6.15
CA THR A 36 -7.44 -0.53 6.04
C THR A 36 -6.74 0.28 7.11
N LEU A 37 -6.79 -0.15 8.38
CA LEU A 37 -6.11 0.54 9.47
C LEU A 37 -4.58 0.52 9.30
N GLY A 38 -4.01 -0.62 8.91
CA GLY A 38 -2.58 -0.77 8.63
C GLY A 38 -2.13 0.14 7.48
N LEU A 39 -2.90 0.19 6.39
CA LEU A 39 -2.62 1.09 5.27
C LEU A 39 -2.76 2.56 5.64
N HIS A 40 -3.72 2.91 6.51
CA HIS A 40 -3.83 4.27 7.03
C HIS A 40 -2.57 4.67 7.82
N ALA A 41 -2.02 3.76 8.63
CA ALA A 41 -0.74 3.99 9.29
C ALA A 41 0.44 4.13 8.29
N LEU A 42 0.36 3.42 7.15
CA LEU A 42 1.34 3.49 6.05
C LEU A 42 1.01 4.56 5.00
N GLN A 43 0.05 5.46 5.23
CA GLN A 43 -0.37 6.46 4.23
C GLN A 43 0.77 7.40 3.83
N HIS A 44 1.72 7.64 4.73
CA HIS A 44 2.93 8.43 4.47
C HIS A 44 3.85 7.79 3.41
N ARG A 45 3.65 6.50 3.08
CA ARG A 45 4.38 5.76 2.03
C ARG A 45 3.71 5.83 0.65
N GLY A 46 2.70 6.67 0.48
CA GLY A 46 2.01 6.82 -0.80
C GLY A 46 0.61 7.39 -0.63
N GLN A 47 0.34 8.52 -1.28
CA GLN A 47 -0.92 9.27 -1.17
C GLN A 47 -1.72 9.30 -2.49
N GLU A 48 -1.19 8.67 -3.53
CA GLU A 48 -1.71 8.75 -4.90
C GLU A 48 -2.89 7.81 -5.13
N ALA A 49 -2.81 6.61 -4.58
CA ALA A 49 -3.86 5.61 -4.69
C ALA A 49 -3.71 4.52 -3.63
N ALA A 50 -4.77 3.76 -3.43
CA ALA A 50 -4.73 2.57 -2.60
C ALA A 50 -5.63 1.46 -3.15
N GLY A 51 -5.30 0.23 -2.78
CA GLY A 51 -6.10 -0.94 -3.11
C GLY A 51 -6.08 -1.96 -1.99
N ILE A 52 -7.21 -2.65 -1.81
CA ILE A 52 -7.34 -3.81 -0.92
C ILE A 52 -7.95 -4.96 -1.71
N VAL A 53 -7.40 -6.15 -1.51
CA VAL A 53 -7.95 -7.41 -1.99
C VAL A 53 -8.16 -8.32 -0.79
N SER A 54 -9.35 -8.92 -0.68
CA SER A 54 -9.66 -9.95 0.32
C SER A 54 -10.04 -11.27 -0.35
N TYR A 55 -9.95 -12.37 0.40
CA TYR A 55 -10.32 -13.70 -0.05
C TYR A 55 -11.21 -14.41 0.97
N ASP A 56 -12.38 -14.86 0.53
CA ASP A 56 -13.39 -15.49 1.38
C ASP A 56 -13.28 -17.02 1.49
N GLY A 57 -12.28 -17.62 0.83
CA GLY A 57 -12.15 -19.07 0.72
C GLY A 57 -12.65 -19.63 -0.60
N THR A 58 -13.33 -18.81 -1.40
CA THR A 58 -13.87 -19.18 -2.72
C THR A 58 -13.45 -18.21 -3.81
N GLN A 59 -13.54 -16.90 -3.55
CA GLN A 59 -13.25 -15.85 -4.53
C GLN A 59 -12.53 -14.66 -3.91
N PHE A 60 -11.91 -13.86 -4.79
CA PHE A 60 -11.28 -12.60 -4.43
C PHE A 60 -12.26 -11.43 -4.57
N HIS A 61 -12.24 -10.53 -3.59
CA HIS A 61 -12.95 -9.26 -3.62
C HIS A 61 -11.94 -8.14 -3.70
N VAL A 62 -12.18 -7.12 -4.53
CA VAL A 62 -11.17 -6.12 -4.87
C VAL A 62 -11.78 -4.71 -4.86
N GLU A 63 -11.12 -3.80 -4.15
CA GLU A 63 -11.46 -2.37 -4.11
C GLU A 63 -10.19 -1.55 -4.37
N ARG A 64 -10.23 -0.61 -5.31
CA ARG A 64 -9.08 0.20 -5.74
C ARG A 64 -9.54 1.62 -6.01
N HIS A 65 -8.85 2.59 -5.44
CA HIS A 65 -9.25 4.01 -5.49
C HIS A 65 -8.01 4.90 -5.57
N VAL A 66 -8.16 6.02 -6.28
CA VAL A 66 -7.18 7.12 -6.27
C VAL A 66 -7.38 7.94 -4.99
N GLY A 67 -6.30 8.48 -4.45
CA GLY A 67 -6.29 9.31 -3.26
C GLY A 67 -6.13 8.53 -1.95
N LEU A 68 -6.59 9.16 -0.86
CA LEU A 68 -6.31 8.74 0.50
C LEU A 68 -7.18 7.56 0.95
N ILE A 69 -6.63 6.71 1.81
CA ILE A 69 -7.33 5.60 2.49
C ILE A 69 -8.57 6.11 3.21
N GLY A 70 -8.43 7.25 3.92
CA GLY A 70 -9.47 7.87 4.74
C GLY A 70 -10.73 8.26 3.96
N ASP A 71 -10.61 8.57 2.67
CA ASP A 71 -11.73 9.08 1.86
C ASP A 71 -12.61 7.96 1.32
N THR A 72 -12.08 6.73 1.22
CA THR A 72 -12.80 5.62 0.58
C THR A 72 -12.97 4.41 1.47
N PHE A 73 -11.90 3.90 2.08
CA PHE A 73 -11.93 2.62 2.79
C PHE A 73 -12.48 2.74 4.21
N THR A 74 -12.83 3.94 4.68
CA THR A 74 -13.57 4.18 5.93
C THR A 74 -15.08 4.02 5.76
N LYS A 75 -15.57 3.97 4.51
CA LYS A 75 -16.99 3.80 4.22
C LYS A 75 -17.37 2.34 4.47
N GLN A 76 -18.34 2.12 5.36
CA GLN A 76 -18.80 0.77 5.73
C GLN A 76 -19.11 -0.11 4.50
N ARG A 77 -19.80 0.45 3.50
CA ARG A 77 -20.15 -0.25 2.26
C ARG A 77 -18.94 -0.84 1.50
N VAL A 78 -17.76 -0.22 1.61
CA VAL A 78 -16.52 -0.65 0.95
C VAL A 78 -15.87 -1.78 1.74
N ILE A 79 -15.92 -1.72 3.06
CA ILE A 79 -15.44 -2.82 3.91
C ILE A 79 -16.36 -4.04 3.77
N ASP A 80 -17.68 -3.83 3.69
CA ASP A 80 -18.66 -4.91 3.54
C ASP A 80 -18.54 -5.64 2.19
N SER A 81 -18.01 -4.98 1.15
CA SER A 81 -17.72 -5.63 -0.14
C SER A 81 -16.42 -6.45 -0.11
N LEU A 82 -15.53 -6.22 0.86
CA LEU A 82 -14.24 -6.90 1.01
C LEU A 82 -14.35 -8.08 2.00
N GLN A 83 -15.18 -9.06 1.66
CA GLN A 83 -15.43 -10.22 2.50
C GLN A 83 -14.23 -11.17 2.58
N GLY A 84 -14.12 -11.88 3.70
CA GLY A 84 -13.18 -12.98 3.87
C GLY A 84 -12.22 -12.82 5.03
N ASN A 85 -11.43 -13.87 5.27
CA ASN A 85 -10.56 -13.94 6.44
C ASN A 85 -9.07 -13.67 6.16
N ARG A 86 -8.77 -13.24 4.93
CA ARG A 86 -7.42 -12.92 4.43
C ARG A 86 -7.55 -11.69 3.58
N ALA A 87 -6.65 -10.73 3.78
CA ALA A 87 -6.60 -9.54 2.95
C ALA A 87 -5.18 -9.03 2.83
N ILE A 88 -4.88 -8.40 1.70
CA ILE A 88 -3.68 -7.62 1.46
C ILE A 88 -4.09 -6.29 0.86
N GLY A 89 -3.33 -5.24 1.15
CA GLY A 89 -3.51 -3.97 0.50
C GLY A 89 -2.22 -3.21 0.31
N HIS A 90 -2.31 -2.15 -0.47
CA HIS A 90 -1.19 -1.38 -0.98
C HIS A 90 -1.52 0.12 -1.01
N THR A 91 -0.58 0.97 -0.56
CA THR A 91 -0.59 2.42 -0.80
C THR A 91 0.44 2.74 -1.88
N ARG A 92 0.01 3.47 -2.90
CA ARG A 92 0.85 3.82 -4.05
C ARG A 92 1.47 5.20 -3.86
N TYR A 93 2.78 5.25 -4.02
CA TYR A 93 3.50 6.47 -4.36
C TYR A 93 3.72 6.52 -5.87
N ALA A 94 3.68 7.71 -6.48
CA ALA A 94 3.89 7.84 -7.92
C ALA A 94 5.38 7.80 -8.23
N THR A 95 5.82 6.81 -9.00
CA THR A 95 7.13 6.83 -9.65
C THR A 95 7.02 7.48 -11.03
N THR A 96 8.17 7.90 -11.58
CA THR A 96 8.28 8.39 -12.96
C THR A 96 7.73 7.33 -13.92
N GLY A 97 6.58 7.61 -14.54
CA GLY A 97 5.85 6.64 -15.34
C GLY A 97 4.33 6.75 -15.23
N GLY A 98 3.83 7.39 -14.16
CA GLY A 98 2.48 7.97 -14.15
C GLY A 98 1.35 7.04 -14.62
N ALA A 99 1.12 5.96 -13.87
CA ALA A 99 -0.02 5.03 -13.96
C ALA A 99 -0.01 4.04 -15.15
#